data_AF-A0A7C5I433-F1
#
_entry.id   AF-A0A7C5I433-F1
#
_cell.length_a   1.000
_cell.length_b   1.000
_cell.length_c   1.000
_cell.angle_alpha   90.00
_cell.angle_beta   90.00
_cell.angle_gamma   90.00
#
_symmetry.space_group_name_H-M   'P 1'
#
loop_
_entity.id
_entity.type
_entity.pdbx_description
1 polymer ?
#
loop_
_entity_poly.entity_id
_entity_poly.type
_entity_poly.pdbx_seq_one_letter_code
_entity_poly.pdbx_strand_id
1 'polypeptide(L)' 'MAKVCEICGKGPVFGNSVSHSHKATKKKWKPNLQRVKIETDSGTRKAWVCTNCIRSGKVGKAG' A
#
# COMPACT_ATOMS: atom_id res chain seq x y z
N MET A 1 3.27 13.02 -1.24
CA MET A 1 3.35 11.73 -1.97
C MET A 1 2.17 10.85 -1.59
N ALA A 2 1.41 10.36 -2.59
CA ALA A 2 0.31 9.45 -2.32
C ALA A 2 0.87 8.09 -1.85
N LYS A 3 0.38 7.60 -0.70
CA LYS A 3 0.68 6.24 -0.22
C LYS A 3 0.01 5.23 -1.16
N VAL A 4 0.64 4.97 -2.29
CA VAL A 4 0.23 4.00 -3.31
C VAL A 4 1.30 2.92 -3.43
N CYS A 5 0.89 1.67 -3.58
CA CYS A 5 1.81 0.58 -3.87
C CYS A 5 2.34 0.71 -5.31
N GLU A 6 3.66 0.78 -5.49
CA GLU A 6 4.29 0.90 -6.81
C GLU A 6 4.14 -0.36 -7.68
N ILE A 7 3.84 -1.51 -7.07
CA ILE A 7 3.77 -2.81 -7.76
C ILE A 7 2.35 -3.13 -8.26
N CYS A 8 1.33 -2.76 -7.50
CA CYS A 8 -0.06 -3.14 -7.81
C CYS A 8 -1.03 -1.94 -7.84
N GLY A 9 -0.52 -0.72 -7.69
CA GLY A 9 -1.33 0.50 -7.74
C GLY A 9 -2.31 0.68 -6.57
N LYS A 10 -2.28 -0.19 -5.55
CA LYS A 10 -3.18 -0.07 -4.39
C LYS A 10 -2.99 1.27 -3.69
N GLY A 11 -4.02 2.11 -3.78
CA GLY A 11 -4.10 3.41 -3.12
C GLY A 11 -5.06 3.40 -1.94
N PRO A 12 -5.18 4.55 -1.26
CA PRO A 12 -6.18 4.73 -0.22
C PRO A 12 -7.60 4.73 -0.80
N VAL A 13 -8.52 4.06 -0.12
CA VAL A 13 -9.95 4.05 -0.45
C VAL A 13 -10.69 4.98 0.51
N PHE A 14 -11.71 5.67 0.00
CA PHE A 14 -12.56 6.58 0.76
C PHE A 14 -13.96 6.00 0.92
N GLY A 15 -14.63 6.35 2.01
CA GLY A 15 -16.01 5.99 2.28
C GLY A 15 -16.40 6.46 3.67
N ASN A 16 -17.30 5.75 4.35
CA ASN A 16 -17.84 6.18 5.63
C ASN A 16 -17.62 5.15 6.74
N SER A 17 -17.35 5.63 7.96
CA SER A 17 -17.56 4.87 9.18
C SER A 17 -19.00 5.09 9.64
N VAL A 18 -19.79 4.02 9.72
CA VAL A 18 -21.20 4.07 10.14
C VAL A 18 -21.29 3.59 11.58
N SER A 19 -21.84 4.42 12.47
CA SER A 19 -22.11 4.05 13.86
C SER A 19 -23.38 3.20 13.98
N HIS A 20 -23.59 2.62 15.17
CA HIS A 20 -24.83 1.90 15.50
C HIS A 20 -26.10 2.77 15.30
N SER A 21 -25.99 4.08 15.52
CA SER A 21 -27.05 5.06 15.26
C SER A 21 -27.11 5.59 13.81
N HIS A 22 -26.48 4.88 12.86
CA HIS A 22 -26.42 5.23 11.44
C HIS A 22 -25.80 6.60 11.13
N LYS A 23 -24.97 7.14 12.03
CA LYS A 23 -24.21 8.35 11.76
C LYS A 23 -23.00 7.99 10.89
N ALA A 24 -22.97 8.52 9.68
CA ALA A 24 -21.89 8.33 8.73
C ALA A 24 -20.85 9.45 8.85
N THR A 25 -19.59 9.09 9.12
CA THR A 25 -18.45 10.01 9.12
C THR A 25 -17.45 9.62 8.05
N LYS A 26 -16.85 10.60 7.37
CA LYS A 26 -15.87 10.34 6.30
C LYS A 26 -14.66 9.58 6.85
N LYS A 27 -14.32 8.45 6.22
CA LYS A 27 -13.19 7.58 6.56
C LYS A 27 -12.33 7.30 5.35
N LYS A 28 -11.02 7.25 5.59
CA LYS A 28 -9.99 6.90 4.61
C LYS A 28 -9.29 5.63 5.07
N TRP A 29 -9.41 4.54 4.31
CA TRP A 29 -8.66 3.31 4.54
C TRP A 29 -7.35 3.39 3.77
N LYS A 30 -6.22 3.33 4.49
CA LYS A 30 -4.89 3.32 3.90
C LYS A 30 -4.44 1.87 3.71
N PRO A 31 -3.87 1.48 2.56
CA PRO A 31 -3.21 0.19 2.44
C PRO A 31 -2.02 0.13 3.40
N ASN A 32 -1.73 -1.07 3.92
CA ASN A 32 -0.52 -1.31 4.71
C ASN A 32 0.69 -1.33 3.76
N LEU A 33 1.31 -0.16 3.56
CA LEU A 33 2.49 0.02 2.75
C LEU A 33 3.74 0.03 3.62
N GLN A 34 4.74 -0.72 3.19
CA GLN A 34 6.06 -0.79 3.79
C GLN A 34 7.09 -0.26 2.79
N ARG A 35 8.10 0.43 3.32
CA ARG A 35 9.20 0.93 2.50
C ARG A 35 10.29 -0.15 2.45
N VAL A 36 10.45 -0.77 1.29
CA VAL A 36 11.38 -1.89 1.09
C VAL A 36 12.35 -1.58 -0.05
N LYS A 37 13.51 -2.22 -0.02
CA LYS A 37 14.48 -2.21 -1.11
C LYS A 37 14.05 -3.25 -2.14
N ILE A 38 13.86 -2.81 -3.37
CA ILE A 38 13.41 -3.64 -4.50
C ILE A 38 14.52 -3.70 -5.53
N GLU A 39 14.68 -4.87 -6.14
CA GLU A 39 15.55 -5.05 -7.30
C GLU A 39 14.80 -4.61 -8.56
N THR A 40 15.47 -3.84 -9.40
CA THR A 40 15.00 -3.40 -10.73
C THR A 40 16.11 -3.64 -11.74
N ASP A 41 15.79 -3.61 -13.03
CA ASP A 41 16.77 -3.87 -14.11
C ASP A 41 17.97 -2.90 -14.06
N SER A 42 17.77 -1.69 -13.51
CA SER A 42 18.79 -0.66 -13.33
C SER A 42 19.50 -0.70 -11.95
N GLY A 43 19.26 -1.72 -11.14
CA GLY A 43 19.82 -1.88 -9.79
C GLY A 43 18.78 -1.84 -8.66
N THR A 44 19.24 -1.61 -7.43
CA THR A 44 18.36 -1.62 -6.25
C THR A 44 17.83 -0.23 -5.90
N ARG A 45 16.53 -0.10 -5.64
CA ARG A 45 15.93 1.17 -5.19
C ARG A 45 14.93 0.96 -4.06
N LYS A 46 14.65 2.02 -3.29
CA LYS A 46 13.59 1.99 -2.28
C LYS A 46 12.24 2.30 -2.92
N ALA A 47 11.22 1.52 -2.57
CA ALA A 47 9.86 1.69 -3.08
C ALA A 47 8.83 1.47 -1.96
N TRP A 48 7.65 2.09 -2.12
CA TRP A 48 6.49 1.81 -1.27
C TRP A 48 5.72 0.60 -1.83
N VAL A 49 5.67 -0.47 -1.05
CA VAL A 49 5.04 -1.72 -1.46
C VAL A 49 4.03 -2.18 -0.42
N CYS A 50 2.85 -2.61 -0.84
CA CYS A 50 1.88 -3.18 0.07
C CYS A 50 2.32 -4.53 0.62
N THR A 51 1.96 -4.82 1.87
CA THR A 51 2.29 -6.09 2.53
C THR A 51 1.82 -7.32 1.75
N ASN A 52 0.71 -7.24 1.01
CA ASN A 52 0.26 -8.34 0.15
C ASN A 52 1.25 -8.62 -1.00
N CYS A 53 1.80 -7.60 -1.66
CA CYS A 53 2.78 -7.79 -2.73
C CYS A 53 4.11 -8.35 -2.18
N ILE A 54 4.50 -7.90 -0.99
CA ILE A 54 5.68 -8.41 -0.28
C ILE A 54 5.48 -9.89 0.06
N ARG A 55 4.32 -10.24 0.63
CA ARG A 55 3.97 -11.62 1.00
C ARG A 55 3.85 -12.53 -0.21
N SER A 56 3.32 -12.04 -1.33
CA SER A 56 3.11 -12.83 -2.55
C SER A 56 4.36 -12.97 -3.42
N GLY A 57 5.54 -12.53 -2.96
CA GLY A 57 6.78 -12.64 -3.73
C GLY A 57 6.79 -11.83 -5.04
N LYS A 58 5.89 -10.86 -5.20
CA LYS A 58 5.81 -10.02 -6.42
C LYS A 58 6.95 -9.00 -6.52
N VAL A 59 7.92 -9.08 -5.62
CA VAL A 59 9.00 -8.12 -5.45
C VAL A 59 10.27 -8.89 -5.09
N GLY A 60 11.30 -8.76 -5.94
CA GLY A 60 12.65 -9.17 -5.59
C GLY A 60 13.15 -8.30 -4.44
N LYS A 61 13.25 -8.89 -3.24
CA LYS A 61 13.84 -8.19 -2.10
C LYS A 61 15.35 -8.24 -2.28
N ALA A 62 15.97 -7.10 -2.53
CA ALA A 62 17.40 -6.96 -2.32
C ALA A 62 17.66 -7.05 -0.81
N GLY A 63 18.56 -7.95 -0.41
CA GLY A 63 19.13 -8.01 0.94
C GLY A 63 19.75 -6.68 1.39
#